data_AF-A0A357CY28-F1
#
_entry.id   AF-A0A357CY28-F1
#
_cell.length_a   1.000
_cell.length_b   1.000
_cell.length_c   1.000
_cell.angle_alpha   90.00
_cell.angle_beta   90.00
_cell.angle_gamma   90.00
#
_symmetry.space_group_name_H-M   'P 1'
#
loop_
_entity.id
_entity.type
_entity.pdbx_description
1 polymer ?
#
loop_
_entity_poly.entity_id
_entity_poly.type
_entity_poly.pdbx_seq_one_letter_code
_entity_poly.pdbx_strand_id
1 'polypeptide(L)'
;MAETKTAKTTQEENISADQEKKKEYSTALTKVYDAFLPMIERQLSGNGISMSAYSKQCVLNALSGINTLLSKDGTTFGDASLDKSSLTDILMYVAGFQLNASASPKEIYFILRKTKQGDEWKKQIELGVEGDGNDAILARFGRDIKKICQIWKVKENDEFTYPCFNGLDMQPPTWKPTGSGKLSKIVYPVVKNDNIIEFYISERADVIVNLLAHITNNMMYETFGIYDGSWKNGQPVHKPTEAEKAEVKKKKRDILGRVA
;
A
#
# COMPACT_ATOMS: atom_id res chain seq x y z
N MET A 1 -64.79 -41.44 -27.24
CA MET A 1 -65.00 -40.14 -27.93
C MET A 1 -65.27 -39.13 -26.84
N ALA A 2 -64.22 -38.46 -26.39
CA ALA A 2 -63.81 -37.12 -26.84
C ALA A 2 -64.35 -36.10 -25.81
N GLU A 3 -63.47 -35.60 -24.95
CA GLU A 3 -62.90 -34.23 -25.03
C GLU A 3 -63.98 -33.20 -24.66
N THR A 4 -63.88 -32.38 -23.62
CA THR A 4 -62.91 -31.29 -23.48
C THR A 4 -63.15 -30.61 -22.13
N LYS A 5 -62.14 -30.47 -21.25
CA LYS A 5 -62.07 -29.43 -20.18
C LYS A 5 -60.78 -29.55 -19.37
N THR A 6 -59.64 -29.07 -19.88
CA THR A 6 -58.52 -28.65 -19.01
C THR A 6 -57.58 -27.71 -19.77
N ALA A 7 -57.99 -26.46 -19.94
CA ALA A 7 -57.10 -25.37 -20.35
C ALA A 7 -57.26 -24.24 -19.33
N LYS A 8 -56.77 -24.47 -18.10
CA LYS A 8 -56.68 -23.41 -17.08
C LYS A 8 -55.68 -23.67 -15.95
N THR A 9 -54.73 -24.59 -16.12
CA THR A 9 -53.77 -24.95 -15.06
C THR A 9 -52.33 -24.91 -15.57
N THR A 10 -51.92 -23.80 -16.16
CA THR A 10 -50.50 -23.64 -16.57
C THR A 10 -49.95 -22.22 -16.32
N GLN A 11 -50.70 -21.36 -15.63
CA GLN A 11 -50.21 -20.03 -15.23
C GLN A 11 -49.97 -19.88 -13.71
N GLU A 12 -50.46 -20.80 -12.87
CA GLU A 12 -50.21 -20.76 -11.42
C GLU A 12 -48.99 -21.61 -10.98
N GLU A 13 -48.51 -22.55 -11.81
CA GLU A 13 -47.31 -23.34 -11.48
C GLU A 13 -45.98 -22.62 -11.80
N ASN A 14 -46.00 -21.54 -12.58
CA ASN A 14 -44.79 -20.77 -12.91
C ASN A 14 -44.48 -19.61 -11.94
N ILE A 15 -45.28 -19.42 -10.88
CA ILE A 15 -44.99 -18.43 -9.82
C ILE A 15 -44.30 -19.10 -8.61
N SER A 16 -44.29 -20.44 -8.56
CA SER A 16 -43.73 -21.21 -7.44
C SER A 16 -42.26 -21.64 -7.63
N ALA A 17 -41.65 -21.40 -8.79
CA ALA A 17 -40.26 -21.80 -9.08
C ALA A 17 -39.22 -20.68 -8.85
N ASP A 18 -39.66 -19.41 -8.77
CA ASP A 18 -38.78 -18.25 -8.52
C ASP A 18 -38.49 -17.98 -7.03
N GLN A 19 -39.01 -18.84 -6.14
CA GLN A 19 -38.83 -18.74 -4.67
C GLN A 19 -37.93 -19.85 -4.11
N GLU A 20 -37.21 -20.60 -4.95
CA GLU A 20 -36.03 -21.32 -4.48
C GLU A 20 -34.89 -20.31 -4.27
N LYS A 21 -34.85 -19.78 -3.05
CA LYS A 21 -33.69 -19.09 -2.46
C LYS A 21 -32.39 -19.74 -2.96
N LYS A 22 -31.74 -19.10 -3.93
CA LYS A 22 -30.29 -19.12 -4.04
C LYS A 22 -29.79 -18.66 -2.67
N LYS A 23 -29.44 -19.60 -1.79
CA LYS A 23 -28.54 -19.31 -0.67
C LYS A 23 -27.23 -18.91 -1.33
N GLU A 24 -27.15 -17.65 -1.71
CA GLU A 24 -25.93 -17.03 -2.14
C GLU A 24 -24.97 -17.19 -0.96
N TYR A 25 -23.89 -17.93 -1.18
CA TYR A 25 -22.89 -18.19 -0.15
C TYR A 25 -22.16 -16.86 0.12
N SER A 26 -22.77 -15.98 0.93
CA SER A 26 -22.16 -14.72 1.32
C SER A 26 -21.19 -15.00 2.47
N THR A 27 -19.91 -14.76 2.24
CA THR A 27 -18.94 -14.75 3.34
C THR A 27 -19.15 -13.50 4.20
N ALA A 28 -18.59 -13.47 5.41
CA ALA A 28 -18.58 -12.23 6.21
C ALA A 28 -17.94 -11.06 5.44
N LEU A 29 -16.94 -11.35 4.59
CA LEU A 29 -16.30 -10.37 3.73
C LEU A 29 -17.20 -9.88 2.59
N THR A 30 -18.04 -10.76 2.02
CA THR A 30 -19.02 -10.39 0.99
C THR A 30 -20.00 -9.34 1.54
N LYS A 31 -20.51 -9.55 2.76
CA LYS A 31 -21.41 -8.58 3.41
C LYS A 31 -20.74 -7.22 3.67
N VAL A 32 -19.46 -7.23 4.04
CA VAL A 32 -18.67 -6.01 4.23
C VAL A 32 -18.48 -5.31 2.88
N TYR A 33 -18.11 -6.04 1.84
CA TYR A 33 -17.97 -5.51 0.48
C TYR A 33 -19.27 -4.87 -0.02
N ASP A 34 -20.40 -5.55 0.13
CA ASP A 34 -21.72 -5.05 -0.30
C ASP A 34 -22.17 -3.81 0.47
N ALA A 35 -21.68 -3.61 1.70
CA ALA A 35 -21.95 -2.41 2.49
C ALA A 35 -21.08 -1.22 2.07
N PHE A 36 -19.78 -1.44 1.84
CA PHE A 36 -18.83 -0.35 1.59
C PHE A 36 -18.75 0.05 0.10
N LEU A 37 -18.85 -0.89 -0.83
CA LEU A 37 -18.66 -0.59 -2.25
C LEU A 37 -19.68 0.43 -2.80
N PRO A 38 -21.00 0.31 -2.55
CA PRO A 38 -21.96 1.29 -3.05
C PRO A 38 -21.74 2.69 -2.47
N MET A 39 -21.29 2.76 -1.21
CA MET A 39 -20.95 4.02 -0.56
C MET A 39 -19.75 4.70 -1.25
N ILE A 40 -18.68 3.95 -1.49
CA ILE A 40 -17.48 4.44 -2.18
C ILE A 40 -17.82 4.86 -3.62
N GLU A 41 -18.58 4.04 -4.34
CA GLU A 41 -18.97 4.32 -5.72
C GLU A 41 -19.81 5.60 -5.81
N ARG A 42 -20.75 5.82 -4.88
CA ARG A 42 -21.54 7.06 -4.80
C ARG A 42 -20.67 8.28 -4.46
N GLN A 43 -19.72 8.14 -3.54
CA GLN A 43 -18.85 9.24 -3.16
C GLN A 43 -17.89 9.64 -4.29
N LEU A 44 -17.31 8.66 -4.99
CA LEU A 44 -16.42 8.93 -6.11
C LEU A 44 -17.18 9.49 -7.32
N SER A 45 -18.31 8.89 -7.67
CA SER A 45 -19.14 9.38 -8.79
C SER A 45 -19.69 10.79 -8.53
N GLY A 46 -20.08 11.10 -7.29
CA GLY A 46 -20.47 12.46 -6.89
C GLY A 46 -19.37 13.50 -7.05
N ASN A 47 -18.10 13.08 -7.04
CA ASN A 47 -16.93 13.92 -7.31
C ASN A 47 -16.41 13.79 -8.77
N GLY A 48 -17.20 13.20 -9.67
CA GLY A 48 -16.84 13.04 -11.08
C GLY A 48 -15.86 11.91 -11.38
N ILE A 49 -15.60 11.01 -10.43
CA ILE A 49 -14.69 9.87 -10.59
C ILE A 49 -15.51 8.58 -10.77
N SER A 50 -15.48 8.00 -11.97
CA SER A 50 -16.10 6.70 -12.23
C SER A 50 -15.18 5.54 -11.84
N MET A 51 -15.66 4.60 -11.03
CA MET A 51 -14.90 3.40 -10.68
C MET A 51 -14.86 2.40 -11.85
N SER A 52 -13.65 2.05 -12.29
CA SER A 52 -13.46 0.95 -13.23
C SER A 52 -13.68 -0.41 -12.58
N ALA A 53 -13.85 -1.47 -13.37
CA ALA A 53 -13.89 -2.86 -12.85
C ALA A 53 -12.61 -3.19 -12.05
N TYR A 54 -11.46 -2.67 -12.48
CA TYR A 54 -10.20 -2.83 -11.76
C TYR A 54 -10.20 -2.08 -10.42
N SER A 55 -10.72 -0.85 -10.38
CA SER A 55 -10.88 -0.10 -9.12
C SER A 55 -11.71 -0.89 -8.10
N LYS A 56 -12.81 -1.53 -8.54
CA LYS A 56 -13.65 -2.37 -7.67
C LYS A 56 -12.89 -3.60 -7.16
N GLN A 57 -12.09 -4.24 -8.01
CA GLN A 57 -11.21 -5.34 -7.61
C GLN A 57 -10.15 -4.90 -6.57
N CYS A 58 -9.56 -3.71 -6.73
CA CYS A 58 -8.59 -3.17 -5.76
C CYS A 58 -9.23 -2.97 -4.38
N VAL A 59 -10.47 -2.45 -4.34
CA VAL A 59 -11.24 -2.32 -3.08
C VAL A 59 -11.49 -3.69 -2.44
N LEU A 60 -11.87 -4.70 -3.22
CA LEU A 60 -12.08 -6.06 -2.72
C LEU A 60 -10.78 -6.64 -2.11
N ASN A 61 -9.66 -6.47 -2.81
CA ASN A 61 -8.36 -6.94 -2.35
C ASN A 61 -7.90 -6.20 -1.08
N ALA A 62 -8.17 -4.89 -0.99
CA ALA A 62 -7.91 -4.09 0.21
C ALA A 62 -8.75 -4.57 1.41
N LEU A 63 -10.05 -4.80 1.23
CA LEU A 63 -10.92 -5.33 2.27
C LEU A 63 -10.43 -6.70 2.77
N SER A 64 -9.96 -7.57 1.89
CA SER A 64 -9.37 -8.86 2.28
C SER A 64 -8.08 -8.69 3.10
N GLY A 65 -7.21 -7.76 2.70
CA GLY A 65 -6.00 -7.40 3.44
C GLY A 65 -6.30 -6.84 4.82
N ILE A 66 -7.27 -5.93 4.91
CA ILE A 66 -7.74 -5.34 6.17
C ILE A 66 -8.39 -6.41 7.06
N ASN A 67 -9.20 -7.32 6.50
CA ASN A 67 -9.81 -8.40 7.26
C ASN A 67 -8.75 -9.29 7.94
N THR A 68 -7.67 -9.59 7.20
CA THR A 68 -6.53 -10.33 7.74
C THR A 68 -5.86 -9.60 8.89
N LEU A 69 -5.70 -8.28 8.78
CA LEU A 69 -5.14 -7.42 9.82
C LEU A 69 -6.05 -7.39 11.07
N LEU A 70 -7.35 -7.18 10.89
CA LEU A 70 -8.33 -7.14 11.98
C LEU A 70 -8.42 -8.49 12.71
N SER A 71 -8.41 -9.60 11.96
CA SER A 71 -8.44 -10.95 12.53
C SER A 71 -7.24 -11.23 13.44
N LYS A 72 -6.04 -10.74 13.09
CA LYS A 72 -4.83 -10.86 13.92
C LYS A 72 -4.93 -10.06 15.23
N ASP A 73 -5.65 -8.95 15.23
CA ASP A 73 -5.92 -8.13 16.43
C ASP A 73 -7.18 -8.58 17.20
N GLY A 74 -7.86 -9.67 16.76
CA GLY A 74 -9.10 -10.14 17.38
C GLY A 74 -10.30 -9.20 17.19
N THR A 75 -10.27 -8.37 16.14
CA THR A 75 -11.28 -7.34 15.83
C THR A 75 -12.06 -7.71 14.57
N THR A 76 -13.20 -7.07 14.34
CA THR A 76 -13.99 -7.20 13.11
C THR A 76 -14.39 -5.84 12.56
N PHE A 77 -14.86 -5.79 11.31
CA PHE A 77 -15.39 -4.56 10.70
C PHE A 77 -16.60 -3.96 11.44
N GLY A 78 -17.32 -4.77 12.22
CA GLY A 78 -18.47 -4.33 13.01
C GLY A 78 -18.13 -3.75 14.38
N ASP A 79 -16.87 -3.80 14.79
CA ASP A 79 -16.44 -3.33 16.11
C ASP A 79 -16.67 -1.81 16.26
N ALA A 80 -17.28 -1.40 17.37
CA ALA A 80 -17.57 0.00 17.66
C ALA A 80 -16.30 0.84 17.88
N SER A 81 -15.21 0.22 18.31
CA SER A 81 -13.91 0.87 18.47
C SER A 81 -13.21 1.14 17.14
N LEU A 82 -13.64 0.50 16.04
CA LEU A 82 -13.06 0.72 14.72
C LEU A 82 -13.57 2.03 14.11
N ASP A 83 -12.64 2.92 13.75
CA ASP A 83 -12.97 4.16 13.07
C ASP A 83 -13.34 3.91 11.60
N LYS A 84 -14.66 3.84 11.36
CA LYS A 84 -15.24 3.63 10.02
C LYS A 84 -14.93 4.76 9.04
N SER A 85 -14.62 5.96 9.52
CA SER A 85 -14.23 7.09 8.67
C SER A 85 -12.87 6.79 8.05
N SER A 86 -11.90 6.39 8.87
CA SER A 86 -10.56 6.01 8.39
C SER A 86 -10.60 4.85 7.38
N LEU A 87 -11.47 3.86 7.62
CA LEU A 87 -11.67 2.76 6.69
C LEU A 87 -12.23 3.25 5.35
N THR A 88 -13.25 4.10 5.39
CA THR A 88 -13.86 4.67 4.18
C THR A 88 -12.84 5.47 3.38
N ASP A 89 -12.09 6.35 4.04
CA ASP A 89 -11.05 7.16 3.40
C ASP A 89 -10.02 6.29 2.70
N ILE A 90 -9.52 5.25 3.38
CA ILE A 90 -8.56 4.30 2.81
C ILE A 90 -9.13 3.58 1.60
N LEU A 91 -10.37 3.12 1.65
CA LEU A 91 -10.98 2.44 0.51
C LEU A 91 -11.23 3.39 -0.67
N MET A 92 -11.56 4.65 -0.41
CA MET A 92 -11.62 5.70 -1.45
C MET A 92 -10.24 5.94 -2.07
N TYR A 93 -9.17 6.03 -1.26
CA TYR A 93 -7.80 6.15 -1.74
C TYR A 93 -7.39 4.96 -2.63
N VAL A 94 -7.68 3.75 -2.18
CA VAL A 94 -7.43 2.51 -2.94
C VAL A 94 -8.18 2.51 -4.28
N ALA A 95 -9.46 2.89 -4.27
CA ALA A 95 -10.29 2.94 -5.46
C ALA A 95 -9.81 4.00 -6.46
N GLY A 96 -9.49 5.21 -5.96
CA GLY A 96 -9.07 6.36 -6.75
C GLY A 96 -7.70 6.15 -7.39
N PHE A 97 -6.72 5.68 -6.62
CA PHE A 97 -5.36 5.40 -7.12
C PHE A 97 -5.20 3.99 -7.72
N GLN A 98 -6.27 3.19 -7.69
CA GLN A 98 -6.30 1.82 -8.22
C GLN A 98 -5.22 0.91 -7.61
N LEU A 99 -4.92 1.11 -6.32
CA LEU A 99 -3.80 0.43 -5.65
C LEU A 99 -4.17 -0.99 -5.23
N ASN A 100 -3.39 -1.98 -5.64
CA ASN A 100 -3.69 -3.38 -5.40
C ASN A 100 -2.90 -3.98 -4.22
N ALA A 101 -3.62 -4.24 -3.11
CA ALA A 101 -3.06 -4.90 -1.92
C ALA A 101 -2.61 -6.36 -2.15
N SER A 102 -3.06 -7.00 -3.23
CA SER A 102 -2.70 -8.39 -3.57
C SER A 102 -1.64 -8.50 -4.67
N ALA A 103 -1.08 -7.38 -5.14
CA ALA A 103 -0.03 -7.39 -6.15
C ALA A 103 1.27 -8.04 -5.62
N SER A 104 2.13 -8.47 -6.54
CA SER A 104 3.48 -8.95 -6.23
C SER A 104 4.49 -8.28 -7.17
N PRO A 105 5.34 -7.36 -6.68
CA PRO A 105 5.39 -6.80 -5.32
C PRO A 105 4.08 -6.12 -4.88
N LYS A 106 3.80 -6.10 -3.57
CA LYS A 106 2.60 -5.42 -3.05
C LYS A 106 2.69 -3.93 -3.34
N GLU A 107 1.55 -3.32 -3.69
CA GLU A 107 1.49 -1.87 -3.90
C GLU A 107 1.18 -1.10 -2.61
N ILE A 108 0.52 -1.75 -1.64
CA ILE A 108 0.08 -1.14 -0.37
C ILE A 108 0.10 -2.14 0.79
N TYR A 109 0.26 -1.61 2.00
CA TYR A 109 0.07 -2.31 3.26
C TYR A 109 -0.86 -1.53 4.19
N PHE A 110 -1.40 -2.24 5.18
CA PHE A 110 -2.29 -1.67 6.19
C PHE A 110 -1.69 -1.84 7.58
N ILE A 111 -1.81 -0.81 8.42
CA ILE A 111 -1.48 -0.86 9.85
C ILE A 111 -2.73 -0.55 10.66
N LEU A 112 -2.88 -1.23 11.80
CA LEU A 112 -3.88 -0.88 12.79
C LEU A 112 -3.20 -0.09 13.91
N ARG A 113 -3.66 1.12 14.17
CA ARG A 113 -3.16 1.97 15.26
C ARG A 113 -4.25 2.25 16.27
N LYS A 114 -3.87 2.39 17.54
CA LYS A 114 -4.76 2.85 18.61
C LYS A 114 -4.53 4.33 18.80
N THR A 115 -5.56 5.13 18.53
CA THR A 115 -5.50 6.59 18.60
C THR A 115 -6.54 7.05 19.62
N LYS A 116 -6.16 7.99 20.49
CA LYS A 116 -7.07 8.59 21.45
C LYS A 116 -7.83 9.73 20.75
N GLN A 117 -9.14 9.57 20.57
CA GLN A 117 -10.03 10.61 20.03
C GLN A 117 -10.93 11.10 21.16
N GLY A 118 -10.64 12.29 21.70
CA GLY A 118 -11.29 12.77 22.92
C GLY A 118 -10.93 11.89 24.11
N ASP A 119 -11.92 11.34 24.80
CA ASP A 119 -11.74 10.41 25.93
C ASP A 119 -11.78 8.93 25.53
N GLU A 120 -12.11 8.62 24.26
CA GLU A 120 -12.23 7.25 23.78
C GLU A 120 -10.99 6.80 22.99
N TRP A 121 -10.59 5.55 23.19
CA TRP A 121 -9.58 4.90 22.37
C TRP A 121 -10.25 4.25 21.18
N LYS A 122 -9.90 4.70 19.98
CA LYS A 122 -10.36 4.10 18.73
C LYS A 122 -9.22 3.40 18.01
N LYS A 123 -9.57 2.38 17.24
CA LYS A 123 -8.69 1.67 16.33
C LYS A 123 -8.83 2.32 14.96
N GLN A 124 -7.74 2.88 14.46
CA GLN A 124 -7.66 3.53 13.16
C GLN A 124 -6.86 2.63 12.23
N ILE A 125 -7.36 2.45 11.01
CA ILE A 125 -6.58 1.80 9.96
C ILE A 125 -5.78 2.90 9.28
N GLU A 126 -4.50 2.63 9.01
CA GLU A 126 -3.64 3.46 8.18
C GLU A 126 -3.21 2.66 6.94
N LEU A 127 -3.04 3.36 5.82
CA LEU A 127 -2.52 2.82 4.57
C LEU A 127 -1.12 3.38 4.34
N GLY A 128 -0.19 2.51 3.94
CA GLY A 128 1.09 2.91 3.39
C GLY A 128 1.27 2.33 1.99
N VAL A 129 1.89 3.12 1.11
CA VAL A 129 2.31 2.65 -0.22
C VAL A 129 3.65 1.93 -0.06
N GLU A 130 3.77 0.76 -0.67
CA GLU A 130 5.00 -0.04 -0.66
C GLU A 130 5.26 -0.66 -2.03
N GLY A 131 6.42 -1.30 -2.18
CA GLY A 131 6.81 -1.99 -3.41
C GLY A 131 6.63 -1.10 -4.63
N ASP A 132 5.84 -1.58 -5.59
CA ASP A 132 5.63 -0.93 -6.88
C ASP A 132 4.46 0.08 -6.85
N GLY A 133 3.87 0.36 -5.68
CA GLY A 133 2.69 1.22 -5.59
C GLY A 133 2.94 2.67 -6.02
N ASN A 134 4.12 3.22 -5.73
CA ASN A 134 4.49 4.57 -6.18
C ASN A 134 4.64 4.62 -7.70
N ASP A 135 5.27 3.60 -8.29
CA ASP A 135 5.44 3.48 -9.74
C ASP A 135 4.09 3.31 -10.44
N ALA A 136 3.18 2.54 -9.84
CA ALA A 136 1.81 2.36 -10.33
C ALA A 136 1.01 3.68 -10.31
N ILE A 137 1.13 4.48 -9.25
CA ILE A 137 0.50 5.82 -9.19
C ILE A 137 1.08 6.71 -10.29
N LEU A 138 2.41 6.76 -10.40
CA LEU A 138 3.09 7.60 -11.37
C LEU A 138 2.75 7.20 -12.82
N ALA A 139 2.64 5.89 -13.10
CA ALA A 139 2.30 5.38 -14.43
C ALA A 139 0.86 5.69 -14.83
N ARG A 140 -0.07 5.72 -13.87
CA ARG A 140 -1.51 5.93 -14.12
C ARG A 140 -1.92 7.40 -14.09
N PHE A 141 -1.33 8.17 -13.18
CA PHE A 141 -1.78 9.53 -12.83
C PHE A 141 -0.68 10.58 -12.92
N GLY A 142 0.54 10.19 -13.30
CA GLY A 142 1.65 11.13 -13.48
C GLY A 142 1.33 12.16 -14.56
N ARG A 143 1.55 13.43 -14.24
CA ARG A 143 1.28 14.52 -15.17
C ARG A 143 2.22 14.44 -16.37
N ASP A 144 1.63 14.45 -17.56
CA ASP A 144 2.34 14.40 -18.84
C ASP A 144 3.20 13.15 -19.02
N ILE A 145 2.92 12.06 -18.29
CA ILE A 145 3.63 10.79 -18.39
C ILE A 145 2.90 9.86 -19.36
N LYS A 146 3.61 9.44 -20.40
CA LYS A 146 3.14 8.44 -21.36
C LYS A 146 3.53 7.03 -20.93
N LYS A 147 4.78 6.86 -20.46
CA LYS A 147 5.32 5.55 -20.07
C LYS A 147 6.49 5.69 -19.11
N ILE A 148 6.47 4.89 -18.05
CA ILE A 148 7.65 4.64 -17.21
C ILE A 148 8.43 3.48 -17.84
N CYS A 149 9.71 3.69 -18.13
CA CYS A 149 10.58 2.65 -18.65
C CYS A 149 11.19 1.81 -17.53
N GLN A 150 11.83 0.70 -17.90
CA GLN A 150 12.54 -0.12 -16.94
C GLN A 150 13.63 0.69 -16.22
N ILE A 151 13.60 0.65 -14.89
CA ILE A 151 14.58 1.31 -14.03
C ILE A 151 15.97 0.70 -14.22
N TRP A 152 16.99 1.54 -14.26
CA TRP A 152 18.37 1.08 -14.33
C TRP A 152 18.95 1.02 -12.93
N LYS A 153 19.45 -0.16 -12.56
CA LYS A 153 20.09 -0.43 -11.27
C LYS A 153 21.61 -0.42 -11.46
N VAL A 154 22.18 0.78 -11.62
CA VAL A 154 23.60 0.97 -11.94
C VAL A 154 24.46 0.64 -10.73
N LYS A 155 25.35 -0.34 -10.88
CA LYS A 155 26.30 -0.77 -9.85
C LYS A 155 27.63 -0.04 -9.97
N GLU A 156 28.42 -0.06 -8.89
CA GLU A 156 29.72 0.63 -8.81
C GLU A 156 30.70 0.24 -9.94
N ASN A 157 30.63 -0.99 -10.44
CA ASN A 157 31.51 -1.49 -11.50
C ASN A 157 30.88 -1.47 -12.90
N ASP A 158 29.68 -0.91 -13.07
CA ASP A 158 29.04 -0.80 -14.38
C ASP A 158 29.64 0.37 -15.18
N GLU A 159 29.71 0.25 -16.51
CA GLU A 159 30.05 1.40 -17.35
C GLU A 159 28.83 2.30 -17.44
N PHE A 160 28.94 3.52 -16.92
CA PHE A 160 27.86 4.51 -16.95
C PHE A 160 28.36 5.87 -17.39
N THR A 161 27.66 6.51 -18.32
CA THR A 161 27.91 7.90 -18.72
C THR A 161 26.68 8.75 -18.40
N TYR A 162 26.91 9.90 -17.77
CA TYR A 162 25.85 10.86 -17.47
C TYR A 162 25.32 11.52 -18.75
N PRO A 163 24.07 12.02 -18.73
CA PRO A 163 23.58 12.86 -19.80
C PRO A 163 24.45 14.11 -19.92
N CYS A 164 24.65 14.57 -21.15
CA CYS A 164 25.36 15.82 -21.41
C CYS A 164 24.56 16.70 -22.36
N PHE A 165 24.63 18.02 -22.15
CA PHE A 165 24.02 19.00 -23.02
C PHE A 165 25.09 19.59 -23.92
N ASN A 166 24.85 19.62 -25.23
CA ASN A 166 25.76 20.26 -26.19
C ASN A 166 25.35 21.73 -26.49
N GLY A 167 24.40 22.28 -25.71
CA GLY A 167 23.84 23.63 -25.89
C GLY A 167 22.58 23.68 -26.78
N LEU A 168 22.30 22.63 -27.56
CA LEU A 168 21.10 22.52 -28.40
C LEU A 168 20.26 21.29 -28.02
N ASP A 169 20.92 20.16 -27.78
CA ASP A 169 20.32 18.87 -27.48
C ASP A 169 20.92 18.24 -26.22
N MET A 170 20.14 17.38 -25.57
CA MET A 170 20.61 16.48 -24.52
C MET A 170 20.99 15.13 -25.14
N GLN A 171 22.23 14.70 -24.92
CA GLN A 171 22.62 13.31 -25.13
C GLN A 171 22.17 12.47 -23.92
N PRO A 172 21.47 11.35 -24.14
CA PRO A 172 20.98 10.50 -23.06
C PRO A 172 22.14 9.80 -22.32
N PRO A 173 21.94 9.38 -21.07
CA PRO A 173 22.91 8.54 -20.38
C PRO A 173 23.06 7.19 -21.08
N THR A 174 24.23 6.57 -20.91
CA THR A 174 24.47 5.19 -21.36
C THR A 174 24.82 4.30 -20.17
N TRP A 175 24.43 3.04 -20.23
CA TRP A 175 24.69 2.06 -19.19
C TRP A 175 25.02 0.70 -19.80
N LYS A 176 26.14 0.10 -19.38
CA LYS A 176 26.46 -1.31 -19.65
C LYS A 176 26.63 -2.06 -18.33
N PRO A 177 25.75 -3.03 -18.03
CA PRO A 177 25.84 -3.80 -16.79
C PRO A 177 27.04 -4.76 -16.86
N THR A 178 27.93 -4.69 -15.87
CA THR A 178 28.98 -5.69 -15.64
C THR A 178 28.56 -6.71 -14.59
N GLY A 179 27.53 -6.38 -13.79
CA GLY A 179 26.83 -7.32 -12.91
C GLY A 179 27.40 -7.43 -11.49
N SER A 180 28.52 -6.79 -11.19
CA SER A 180 29.20 -6.87 -9.88
C SER A 180 29.19 -5.52 -9.13
N GLY A 181 29.41 -5.56 -7.81
CA GLY A 181 29.45 -4.36 -6.97
C GLY A 181 28.11 -3.99 -6.32
N LYS A 182 28.14 -3.00 -5.42
CA LYS A 182 26.94 -2.48 -4.76
C LYS A 182 26.19 -1.53 -5.70
N LEU A 183 24.90 -1.33 -5.44
CA LEU A 183 24.07 -0.39 -6.17
C LEU A 183 24.58 1.05 -5.94
N SER A 184 25.02 1.72 -7.00
CA SER A 184 25.57 3.08 -6.93
C SER A 184 24.50 4.13 -7.22
N LYS A 185 23.70 3.90 -8.27
CA LYS A 185 22.75 4.89 -8.80
C LYS A 185 21.49 4.20 -9.31
N ILE A 186 20.39 4.95 -9.30
CA ILE A 186 19.16 4.58 -9.99
C ILE A 186 18.90 5.59 -11.09
N VAL A 187 18.62 5.10 -12.30
CA VAL A 187 18.15 5.94 -13.41
C VAL A 187 16.71 5.56 -13.74
N TYR A 188 15.85 6.58 -13.78
CA TYR A 188 14.44 6.49 -14.15
C TYR A 188 14.22 7.19 -15.50
N PRO A 189 14.15 6.43 -16.60
CA PRO A 189 13.72 6.98 -17.89
C PRO A 189 12.19 7.10 -17.92
N VAL A 190 11.69 8.31 -18.18
CA VAL A 190 10.27 8.62 -18.27
C VAL A 190 9.97 9.20 -19.64
N VAL A 191 9.06 8.56 -20.36
CA VAL A 191 8.57 9.05 -21.66
C VAL A 191 7.39 9.97 -21.41
N LYS A 192 7.48 11.20 -21.90
CA LYS A 192 6.43 12.20 -21.84
C LYS A 192 5.44 12.07 -23.01
N ASN A 193 4.31 12.75 -22.91
CA ASN A 193 3.27 12.73 -23.95
C ASN A 193 3.73 13.31 -25.30
N ASP A 194 4.65 14.27 -25.27
CA ASP A 194 5.34 14.85 -26.43
C ASP A 194 6.47 13.96 -26.99
N ASN A 195 6.64 12.75 -26.44
CA ASN A 195 7.71 11.80 -26.73
C ASN A 195 9.12 12.24 -26.30
N ILE A 196 9.24 13.30 -25.50
CA ILE A 196 10.51 13.62 -24.83
C ILE A 196 10.80 12.56 -23.77
N ILE A 197 12.05 12.13 -23.68
CA ILE A 197 12.52 11.20 -22.65
C ILE A 197 13.32 11.97 -21.62
N GLU A 198 12.83 11.99 -20.39
CA GLU A 198 13.54 12.55 -19.25
C GLU A 198 14.22 11.43 -18.45
N PHE A 199 15.44 11.67 -18.01
CA PHE A 199 16.22 10.74 -17.20
C PHE A 199 16.42 11.32 -15.80
N TYR A 200 15.72 10.78 -14.83
CA TYR A 200 15.88 11.14 -13.42
C TYR A 200 16.95 10.23 -12.82
N ILE A 201 18.04 10.81 -12.35
CA ILE A 201 19.15 10.07 -11.75
C ILE A 201 19.20 10.40 -10.27
N SER A 202 19.27 9.37 -9.44
CA SER A 202 19.50 9.51 -8.00
C SER A 202 20.70 8.68 -7.57
N GLU A 203 21.57 9.30 -6.78
CA GLU A 203 22.77 8.66 -6.29
C GLU A 203 22.63 8.28 -4.82
N ARG A 204 23.49 7.35 -4.37
CA ARG A 204 23.53 6.95 -2.96
C ARG A 204 23.71 8.16 -2.02
N ALA A 205 24.53 9.13 -2.42
CA ALA A 205 24.81 10.33 -1.63
C ALA A 205 23.56 11.18 -1.37
N ASP A 206 22.61 11.22 -2.31
CA ASP A 206 21.39 12.03 -2.19
C ASP A 206 20.41 11.43 -1.17
N VAL A 207 20.42 10.10 -1.02
CA VAL A 207 19.45 9.36 -0.21
C VAL A 207 19.97 9.05 1.20
N ILE A 208 21.30 9.08 1.39
CA ILE A 208 21.95 8.62 2.63
C ILE A 208 21.44 9.37 3.86
N VAL A 209 21.21 10.69 3.75
CA VAL A 209 20.75 11.53 4.86
C VAL A 209 19.36 11.09 5.33
N ASN A 210 18.44 10.86 4.39
CA ASN A 210 17.08 10.41 4.70
C ASN A 210 17.09 8.99 5.28
N LEU A 211 17.92 8.10 4.71
CA LEU A 211 18.05 6.73 5.21
C LEU A 211 18.59 6.70 6.64
N LEU A 212 19.61 7.50 6.95
CA LEU A 212 20.17 7.65 8.29
C LEU A 212 19.11 8.19 9.28
N ALA A 213 18.26 9.12 8.86
CA ALA A 213 17.15 9.62 9.68
C ALA A 213 16.14 8.50 10.00
N HIS A 214 15.73 7.71 9.02
CA HIS A 214 14.82 6.57 9.23
C HIS A 214 15.43 5.51 10.16
N ILE A 215 16.69 5.16 9.94
CA ILE A 215 17.42 4.21 10.80
C ILE A 215 17.47 4.74 12.24
N THR A 216 17.76 6.03 12.41
CA THR A 216 17.81 6.67 13.74
C THR A 216 16.45 6.63 14.44
N ASN A 217 15.36 6.93 13.73
CA ASN A 217 14.01 6.86 14.27
C ASN A 217 13.63 5.43 14.69
N ASN A 218 13.91 4.44 13.85
CA ASN A 218 13.64 3.03 14.17
C ASN A 218 14.45 2.55 15.37
N MET A 219 15.69 3.03 15.52
CA MET A 219 16.55 2.70 16.66
C MET A 219 16.22 3.50 17.92
N MET A 220 15.29 4.46 17.92
CA MET A 220 15.07 5.35 19.06
C MET A 220 14.83 4.59 20.38
N TYR A 221 13.96 3.58 20.33
CA TYR A 221 13.60 2.73 21.48
C TYR A 221 14.30 1.38 21.51
N GLU A 222 15.20 1.10 20.57
CA GLU A 222 15.91 -0.18 20.49
C GLU A 222 16.95 -0.31 21.62
N THR A 223 16.93 -1.46 22.30
CA THR A 223 17.84 -1.80 23.40
C THR A 223 18.89 -2.84 22.99
N PHE A 224 18.75 -3.46 21.81
CA PHE A 224 19.65 -4.49 21.28
C PHE A 224 19.86 -5.67 22.24
N GLY A 225 18.83 -5.97 23.05
CA GLY A 225 18.88 -6.99 24.10
C GLY A 225 19.87 -6.71 25.23
N ILE A 226 20.41 -5.49 25.34
CA ILE A 226 21.37 -5.10 26.40
C ILE A 226 20.65 -5.04 27.76
N TYR A 227 19.39 -4.60 27.76
CA TYR A 227 18.53 -4.65 28.92
C TYR A 227 17.08 -4.90 28.49
N ASP A 228 16.26 -5.40 29.43
CA ASP A 228 14.84 -5.61 29.21
C ASP A 228 14.14 -4.24 29.12
N GLY A 229 13.73 -3.90 27.89
CA GLY A 229 12.95 -2.70 27.60
C GLY A 229 11.47 -2.86 27.91
N SER A 230 11.04 -3.96 28.56
CA SER A 230 9.66 -4.19 28.90
C SER A 230 9.13 -3.13 29.88
N TRP A 231 7.90 -2.68 29.60
CA TRP A 231 7.18 -1.73 30.42
C TRP A 231 6.05 -2.47 31.14
N LYS A 232 5.95 -2.32 32.46
CA LYS A 232 4.79 -2.77 33.25
C LYS A 232 4.19 -1.57 33.96
N ASN A 233 2.87 -1.40 33.86
CA ASN A 233 2.12 -0.32 34.53
C ASN A 233 2.71 1.09 34.30
N GLY A 234 3.24 1.37 33.10
CA GLY A 234 3.81 2.68 32.76
C GLY A 234 5.21 2.95 33.34
N GLN A 235 5.87 1.96 33.96
CA GLN A 235 7.26 2.04 34.39
C GLN A 235 8.11 0.95 33.71
N PRO A 236 9.39 1.24 33.38
CA PRO A 236 10.28 0.23 32.86
C PRO A 236 10.56 -0.81 33.96
N VAL A 237 10.45 -2.09 33.63
CA VAL A 237 10.67 -3.19 34.59
C VAL A 237 12.11 -3.16 35.12
N HIS A 238 13.05 -2.71 34.29
CA HIS A 238 14.43 -2.40 34.66
C HIS A 238 14.77 -0.96 34.29
N LYS A 239 15.28 -0.18 35.23
CA LYS A 239 15.83 1.16 34.94
C LYS A 239 17.28 0.99 34.48
N PRO A 240 17.61 1.29 33.22
CA PRO A 240 18.95 1.04 32.70
C PRO A 240 19.99 1.88 33.43
N THR A 241 21.10 1.23 33.78
CA THR A 241 22.32 1.84 34.32
C THR A 241 23.00 2.72 33.26
N GLU A 242 23.88 3.64 33.70
CA GLU A 242 24.64 4.48 32.77
C GLU A 242 25.56 3.67 31.85
N ALA A 243 26.07 2.53 32.32
CA ALA A 243 26.89 1.61 31.51
C ALA A 243 26.07 0.98 30.37
N GLU A 244 24.85 0.48 30.66
CA GLU A 244 23.95 -0.09 29.65
C GLU A 244 23.52 0.97 28.63
N LYS A 245 23.21 2.20 29.07
CA LYS A 245 22.92 3.32 28.15
C LYS A 245 24.10 3.65 27.25
N ALA A 246 25.32 3.64 27.79
CA ALA A 246 26.53 3.90 27.01
C ALA A 246 26.78 2.80 25.98
N GLU A 247 26.52 1.53 26.32
CA GLU A 247 26.66 0.40 25.40
C GLU A 247 25.62 0.47 24.26
N VAL A 248 24.35 0.76 24.57
CA VAL A 248 23.31 0.99 23.56
C VAL A 248 23.71 2.14 22.63
N LYS A 249 24.20 3.27 23.17
CA LYS A 249 24.67 4.40 22.37
C LYS A 249 25.88 4.03 21.50
N LYS A 250 26.77 3.15 21.97
CA LYS A 250 27.89 2.63 21.19
C LYS A 250 27.41 1.76 20.03
N LYS A 251 26.47 0.82 20.27
CA LYS A 251 25.88 0.00 19.19
C LYS A 251 25.14 0.85 18.15
N LYS A 252 24.34 1.84 18.57
CA LYS A 252 23.68 2.79 17.64
C LYS A 252 24.70 3.51 16.75
N ARG A 253 25.80 4.00 17.32
CA ARG A 253 26.88 4.66 16.55
C ARG A 253 27.59 3.71 15.59
N ASP A 254 27.87 2.48 16.01
CA ASP A 254 28.50 1.47 15.14
C ASP A 254 27.61 1.16 13.92
N ILE A 255 26.30 1.00 14.14
CA ILE A 255 25.34 0.76 13.04
C ILE A 255 25.30 1.96 12.08
N LEU A 256 25.17 3.18 12.61
CA LEU A 256 25.14 4.39 11.77
C LEU A 256 26.45 4.58 10.98
N GLY A 257 27.59 4.26 11.60
CA GLY A 257 28.91 4.35 10.95
C GLY A 257 29.15 3.32 9.85
N ARG A 258 28.37 2.24 9.77
CA ARG A 258 28.44 1.27 8.66
C ARG A 258 27.62 1.68 7.45
N VAL A 259 26.69 2.62 7.63
CA VAL A 259 25.77 3.10 6.59
C VAL A 259 26.29 4.39 5.95
N ALA A 260 26.90 5.26 6.77
CA ALA A 260 27.66 6.44 6.32
C ALA A 260 28.89 6.02 5.50
#